data_AF-A0A969SJD2-F1
#
_entry.id   AF-A0A969SJD2-F1
#
_cell.length_a   1.000
_cell.length_b   1.000
_cell.length_c   1.000
_cell.angle_alpha   90.00
_cell.angle_beta   90.00
_cell.angle_gamma   90.00
#
_symmetry.space_group_name_H-M   'P 1'
#
loop_
_entity.id
_entity.type
_entity.pdbx_description
1 polymer ?
#
loop_
_entity_poly.entity_id
_entity_poly.type
_entity_poly.pdbx_seq_one_letter_code
_entity_poly.pdbx_strand_id
1 'polypeptide(L)'
;MKIEKSFIITFYLPIMTKQKLSRFHWYVWFPYPSSWIKALFITIYLNVIIIIVRMTVIIGYLTAEIVDKPHTVIFFGIFALLTPIPVIAFTHHILHLFLSKYIPGIQTLEMKNTQGFEIKIFSWWEGLYSWVVIVISIMIATALCTYLLPLFDLDYRIPVHRYTYSQKKIIAVFGIIFIIAAALLYQFEYCFKRNLLFTNSIGIKNVNNQLNK
;
A
#
# COMPACT_ATOMS: atom_id res chain seq x y z
N MET A 1 71.72 -15.55 15.26
CA MET A 1 70.68 -16.36 14.62
C MET A 1 69.35 -15.69 14.89
N LYS A 2 68.75 -15.09 13.86
CA LYS A 2 67.68 -14.08 13.94
C LYS A 2 66.43 -14.73 13.34
N ILE A 3 65.49 -15.12 14.19
CA ILE A 3 64.24 -15.78 13.76
C ILE A 3 63.15 -14.72 13.66
N GLU A 4 62.41 -14.83 12.57
CA GLU A 4 61.56 -13.84 11.91
C GLU A 4 60.40 -13.33 12.78
N LYS A 5 60.14 -12.03 12.65
CA LYS A 5 58.88 -11.42 13.08
C LYS A 5 57.82 -11.78 12.03
N SER A 6 56.89 -12.66 12.37
CA SER A 6 55.67 -12.88 11.59
C SER A 6 54.81 -11.62 11.64
N PHE A 7 54.61 -11.06 10.45
CA PHE A 7 53.82 -9.86 10.19
C PHE A 7 52.35 -10.28 10.14
N ILE A 8 51.68 -10.35 11.29
CA ILE A 8 50.23 -10.53 11.34
C ILE A 8 49.59 -9.17 11.08
N ILE A 9 49.20 -8.93 9.83
CA ILE A 9 48.34 -7.82 9.43
C ILE A 9 46.93 -8.17 9.93
N THR A 10 46.64 -7.80 11.17
CA THR A 10 45.26 -7.75 11.65
C THR A 10 44.56 -6.61 10.92
N PHE A 11 43.82 -6.95 9.86
CA PHE A 11 42.84 -6.05 9.27
C PHE A 11 41.77 -5.76 10.33
N TYR A 12 41.96 -4.67 11.08
CA TYR A 12 40.86 -4.00 11.76
C TYR A 12 39.95 -3.44 10.66
N LEU A 13 38.98 -4.24 10.22
CA LEU A 13 37.79 -3.66 9.60
C LEU A 13 37.13 -2.81 10.69
N PRO A 14 37.03 -1.48 10.55
CA PRO A 14 36.21 -0.71 11.45
C PRO A 14 34.79 -1.25 11.31
N ILE A 15 34.27 -1.79 12.41
CA ILE A 15 32.86 -2.09 12.58
C ILE A 15 32.15 -0.78 12.29
N MET A 16 31.61 -0.63 11.07
CA MET A 16 30.83 0.54 10.70
C MET A 16 29.64 0.60 11.65
N THR A 17 29.74 1.54 12.59
CA THR A 17 28.70 1.85 13.54
C THR A 17 27.46 2.25 12.74
N LYS A 18 26.36 1.52 12.96
CA LYS A 18 25.02 1.69 12.36
C LYS A 18 24.42 3.11 12.50
N GLN A 19 25.12 4.04 13.13
CA GLN A 19 24.62 5.34 13.56
C GLN A 19 24.87 6.47 12.53
N LYS A 20 25.69 6.23 11.49
CA LYS A 20 26.13 7.28 10.55
C LYS A 20 25.73 7.03 9.09
N LEU A 21 24.65 6.29 8.84
CA LEU A 21 23.96 6.34 7.54
C LEU A 21 22.97 7.49 7.58
N SER A 22 23.52 8.66 7.28
CA SER A 22 22.89 9.86 6.71
C SER A 22 21.40 10.07 6.98
N ARG A 23 21.12 11.17 7.68
CA ARG A 23 19.90 11.97 7.60
C ARG A 23 19.56 12.32 6.14
N PHE A 24 19.08 11.35 5.36
CA PHE A 24 18.41 11.60 4.09
C PHE A 24 17.04 12.17 4.46
N HIS A 25 16.97 13.49 4.62
CA HIS A 25 15.70 14.19 4.73
C HIS A 25 15.02 14.12 3.37
N TRP A 26 14.32 13.00 3.13
CA TRP A 26 13.37 12.92 2.02
C TRP A 26 12.38 14.07 2.17
N TYR A 27 12.27 14.88 1.12
CA TYR A 27 11.30 15.95 1.07
C TYR A 27 9.90 15.37 1.25
N VAL A 28 9.10 15.99 2.11
CA VAL A 28 7.72 15.55 2.45
C VAL A 28 6.85 15.33 1.20
N TRP A 29 7.16 16.07 0.13
CA TRP A 29 6.48 16.02 -1.17
C TRP A 29 6.74 14.76 -2.00
N PHE A 30 7.82 14.02 -1.75
CA PHE A 30 8.13 12.81 -2.51
C PHE A 30 7.87 11.57 -1.65
N PRO A 31 7.01 10.61 -2.08
CA PRO A 31 6.62 9.47 -1.26
C PRO A 31 7.81 8.60 -0.86
N TYR A 32 7.89 8.21 0.41
CA TYR A 32 8.93 7.30 0.87
C TYR A 32 8.92 5.97 0.09
N PRO A 33 10.06 5.27 -0.05
CA PRO A 33 10.12 3.99 -0.78
C PRO A 33 9.10 2.95 -0.29
N SER A 34 8.79 2.93 1.01
CA SER A 34 7.75 2.08 1.59
C SER A 34 6.35 2.35 1.01
N SER A 35 6.00 3.61 0.78
CA SER A 35 4.72 4.03 0.18
C SER A 35 4.61 3.59 -1.28
N TRP A 36 5.70 3.70 -2.04
CA TRP A 36 5.78 3.18 -3.42
C TRP A 36 5.59 1.67 -3.47
N ILE A 37 6.25 0.92 -2.57
CA ILE A 37 6.12 -0.53 -2.50
C ILE A 37 4.65 -0.90 -2.22
N LYS A 38 3.99 -0.26 -1.25
CA LYS A 38 2.56 -0.47 -0.97
C LYS A 38 1.68 -0.22 -2.21
N ALA A 39 1.91 0.88 -2.92
CA ALA A 39 1.17 1.22 -4.14
C ALA A 39 1.39 0.20 -5.27
N LEU A 40 2.61 -0.30 -5.46
CA LEU A 40 2.88 -1.34 -6.45
C LEU A 40 2.20 -2.66 -6.07
N PHE A 41 2.24 -3.05 -4.81
CA PHE A 41 1.53 -4.23 -4.33
C PHE A 41 0.03 -4.12 -4.62
N ILE A 42 -0.61 -3.01 -4.26
CA ILE A 42 -2.06 -2.88 -4.49
C ILE A 42 -2.42 -2.94 -5.97
N THR A 43 -1.55 -2.44 -6.85
CA THR A 43 -1.72 -2.51 -8.30
C THR A 43 -1.71 -3.94 -8.80
N ILE A 44 -0.80 -4.78 -8.29
CA ILE A 44 -0.74 -6.21 -8.64
C ILE A 44 -2.01 -6.93 -8.15
N TYR A 45 -2.46 -6.62 -6.95
CA TYR A 45 -3.67 -7.22 -6.36
C TYR A 45 -4.98 -6.72 -6.98
N LEU A 46 -4.96 -5.56 -7.64
CA LEU A 46 -6.15 -4.96 -8.24
C LEU A 46 -6.85 -5.92 -9.20
N ASN A 47 -6.10 -6.68 -10.00
CA ASN A 47 -6.67 -7.67 -10.92
C ASN A 47 -7.42 -8.79 -10.17
N VAL A 48 -6.85 -9.29 -9.08
CA VAL A 48 -7.48 -10.32 -8.25
C VAL A 48 -8.76 -9.77 -7.62
N ILE A 49 -8.72 -8.55 -7.09
CA ILE A 49 -9.89 -7.86 -6.52
C ILE A 49 -10.97 -7.68 -7.58
N ILE A 50 -10.62 -7.21 -8.78
CA ILE A 50 -11.56 -7.03 -9.89
C ILE A 50 -12.24 -8.36 -10.25
N ILE A 51 -11.49 -9.46 -10.30
CA ILE A 51 -12.05 -10.79 -10.59
C ILE A 51 -13.04 -11.19 -9.50
N ILE A 52 -12.67 -11.06 -8.22
CA ILE A 52 -13.54 -11.43 -7.09
C ILE A 52 -14.83 -10.58 -7.09
N VAL A 53 -14.71 -9.27 -7.25
CA VAL A 53 -15.85 -8.34 -7.31
C VAL A 53 -16.75 -8.70 -8.50
N ARG A 54 -16.17 -8.90 -9.69
CA ARG A 54 -16.91 -9.27 -10.90
C ARG A 54 -17.68 -10.58 -10.71
N MET A 55 -17.04 -11.61 -10.17
CA MET A 55 -17.71 -12.89 -9.90
C MET A 55 -18.83 -12.72 -8.88
N THR A 56 -18.60 -11.95 -7.81
CA THR A 56 -19.64 -11.66 -6.81
C THR A 56 -20.86 -10.98 -7.43
N VAL A 57 -20.64 -9.99 -8.30
CA VAL A 57 -21.73 -9.27 -8.99
C VAL A 57 -22.47 -10.18 -9.96
N ILE A 58 -21.76 -11.01 -10.74
CA ILE A 58 -22.39 -11.96 -11.67
C ILE A 58 -23.26 -12.97 -10.92
N ILE A 59 -22.73 -13.58 -9.86
CA ILE A 59 -23.49 -14.51 -9.02
C ILE A 59 -24.71 -13.81 -8.43
N GLY A 60 -24.54 -12.59 -7.93
CA GLY A 60 -25.65 -11.82 -7.38
C GLY A 60 -26.74 -11.50 -8.39
N TYR A 61 -26.35 -11.12 -9.60
CA TYR A 61 -27.28 -10.87 -10.70
C TYR A 61 -28.06 -12.13 -11.09
N LEU A 62 -27.36 -13.25 -11.31
CA LEU A 62 -27.99 -14.54 -11.65
C LEU A 62 -28.94 -15.01 -10.54
N THR A 63 -28.56 -14.84 -9.27
CA THR A 63 -29.41 -15.20 -8.13
C THR A 63 -30.64 -14.30 -8.06
N ALA A 64 -30.49 -13.01 -8.36
CA ALA A 64 -31.63 -12.08 -8.38
C ALA A 64 -32.64 -12.42 -9.49
N GLU A 65 -32.15 -12.86 -10.67
CA GLU A 65 -32.98 -13.32 -11.78
C GLU A 65 -33.77 -14.58 -11.41
N ILE A 66 -33.17 -15.52 -10.68
CA ILE A 66 -33.84 -16.75 -10.22
C ILE A 66 -34.90 -16.46 -9.15
N VAL A 67 -34.62 -15.53 -8.23
CA VAL A 67 -35.47 -15.25 -7.07
C VAL A 67 -36.54 -14.19 -7.37
N ASP A 68 -36.40 -13.45 -8.48
CA ASP A 68 -37.26 -12.34 -8.92
C ASP A 68 -37.49 -11.27 -7.83
N LYS A 69 -36.43 -10.99 -7.05
CA LYS A 69 -36.46 -9.98 -5.98
C LYS A 69 -35.34 -8.97 -6.15
N PRO A 70 -35.65 -7.66 -6.23
CA PRO A 70 -34.64 -6.62 -6.42
C PRO A 70 -33.71 -6.46 -5.20
N HIS A 71 -34.16 -6.83 -4.00
CA HIS A 71 -33.36 -6.78 -2.78
C HIS A 71 -32.10 -7.67 -2.86
N THR A 72 -32.15 -8.75 -3.64
CA THR A 72 -31.01 -9.66 -3.83
C THR A 72 -29.85 -8.95 -4.50
N VAL A 73 -30.10 -8.10 -5.51
CA VAL A 73 -29.06 -7.32 -6.19
C VAL A 73 -28.37 -6.37 -5.21
N ILE A 74 -29.15 -5.68 -4.36
CA ILE A 74 -28.61 -4.74 -3.36
C ILE A 74 -27.73 -5.49 -2.36
N PHE A 75 -28.20 -6.64 -1.85
CA PHE A 75 -27.45 -7.46 -0.91
C PHE A 75 -26.10 -7.90 -1.49
N PHE A 76 -26.09 -8.46 -2.70
CA PHE A 76 -24.85 -8.86 -3.37
C PHE A 76 -23.98 -7.68 -3.78
N GLY A 77 -24.55 -6.52 -4.09
CA GLY A 77 -23.82 -5.28 -4.34
C GLY A 77 -23.04 -4.82 -3.11
N ILE A 78 -23.69 -4.81 -1.94
CA ILE A 78 -23.04 -4.52 -0.65
C ILE A 78 -21.95 -5.55 -0.37
N PHE A 79 -22.22 -6.83 -0.59
CA PHE A 79 -21.24 -7.90 -0.40
C PHE A 79 -20.03 -7.75 -1.32
N ALA A 80 -20.24 -7.41 -2.59
CA ALA A 80 -19.19 -7.15 -3.57
C ALA A 80 -18.33 -5.93 -3.19
N LEU A 81 -18.90 -4.94 -2.50
CA LEU A 81 -18.18 -3.78 -2.00
C LEU A 81 -17.34 -4.10 -0.75
N LEU A 82 -17.82 -5.02 0.11
CA LEU A 82 -17.17 -5.40 1.36
C LEU A 82 -16.10 -6.48 1.18
N THR A 83 -16.25 -7.41 0.24
CA THR A 83 -15.32 -8.54 0.01
C THR A 83 -13.87 -8.16 -0.26
N PRO A 84 -13.54 -7.02 -0.91
CA PRO A 84 -12.15 -6.61 -1.10
C PRO A 84 -11.42 -6.35 0.23
N ILE A 85 -12.12 -5.86 1.26
CA ILE A 85 -11.52 -5.47 2.54
C ILE A 85 -10.81 -6.66 3.22
N PRO A 86 -11.46 -7.81 3.48
CA PRO A 86 -10.79 -8.95 4.11
C PRO A 86 -9.69 -9.54 3.22
N VAL A 87 -9.87 -9.54 1.89
CA VAL A 87 -8.83 -10.03 0.94
C VAL A 87 -7.57 -9.18 1.06
N ILE A 88 -7.72 -7.86 1.10
CA ILE A 88 -6.61 -6.92 1.26
C ILE A 88 -5.99 -7.05 2.66
N ALA A 89 -6.80 -7.13 3.72
CA ALA A 89 -6.31 -7.26 5.09
C ALA A 89 -5.48 -8.54 5.28
N PHE A 90 -5.96 -9.67 4.75
CA PHE A 90 -5.25 -10.95 4.80
C PHE A 90 -3.95 -10.91 4.00
N THR A 91 -3.98 -10.30 2.83
CA THR A 91 -2.81 -10.08 1.98
C THR A 91 -1.75 -9.24 2.69
N HIS A 92 -2.15 -8.14 3.31
CA HIS A 92 -1.25 -7.29 4.10
C HIS A 92 -0.59 -8.06 5.24
N HIS A 93 -1.36 -8.89 5.94
CA HIS A 93 -0.82 -9.75 6.99
C HIS A 93 0.21 -10.75 6.47
N ILE A 94 -0.08 -11.44 5.36
CA ILE A 94 0.88 -12.36 4.71
C ILE A 94 2.13 -11.62 4.27
N LEU A 95 1.97 -10.46 3.65
CA LEU A 95 3.06 -9.62 3.19
C LEU A 95 3.96 -9.20 4.35
N HIS A 96 3.36 -8.83 5.48
CA HIS A 96 4.10 -8.52 6.68
C HIS A 96 4.94 -9.71 7.17
N LEU A 97 4.35 -10.90 7.24
CA LEU A 97 5.05 -12.14 7.60
C LEU A 97 6.17 -12.48 6.62
N PHE A 98 5.96 -12.22 5.32
CA PHE A 98 6.96 -12.43 4.30
C PHE A 98 8.14 -11.46 4.45
N LEU A 99 7.88 -10.16 4.57
CA LEU A 99 8.95 -9.17 4.76
C LEU A 99 9.70 -9.38 6.07
N SER A 100 9.02 -9.77 7.16
CA SER A 100 9.68 -10.01 8.44
C SER A 100 10.68 -11.17 8.37
N LYS A 101 10.37 -12.21 7.58
CA LYS A 101 11.22 -13.38 7.37
C LYS A 101 12.40 -13.12 6.43
N TYR A 102 12.18 -12.42 5.32
CA TYR A 102 13.19 -12.29 4.25
C TYR A 102 13.98 -10.97 4.29
N ILE A 103 13.42 -9.88 4.84
CA ILE A 103 14.07 -8.57 4.87
C ILE A 103 13.85 -7.87 6.21
N PRO A 104 14.50 -8.34 7.30
CA PRO A 104 14.31 -7.77 8.63
C PRO A 104 14.79 -6.32 8.75
N GLY A 105 15.62 -5.83 7.83
CA GLY A 105 16.15 -4.45 7.83
C GLY A 105 15.14 -3.35 7.45
N ILE A 106 13.98 -3.69 6.87
CA ILE A 106 12.95 -2.73 6.45
C ILE A 106 11.83 -2.62 7.52
N GLN A 107 11.97 -3.33 8.64
CA GLN A 107 10.96 -3.34 9.69
C GLN A 107 10.76 -1.95 10.31
N THR A 108 9.55 -1.41 10.21
CA THR A 108 9.15 -0.23 11.00
C THR A 108 8.84 -0.65 12.45
N LEU A 109 8.80 0.29 13.39
CA LEU A 109 8.52 0.01 14.81
C LEU A 109 7.18 -0.72 15.02
N GLU A 110 6.23 -0.54 14.11
CA GLU A 110 4.93 -1.26 14.07
C GLU A 110 5.09 -2.76 13.75
N MET A 111 6.12 -3.13 12.97
CA MET A 111 6.38 -4.49 12.50
C MET A 111 7.04 -5.41 13.54
N LYS A 112 7.63 -4.82 14.59
CA LYS A 112 8.27 -5.57 15.67
C LYS A 112 7.25 -6.25 16.61
N ASN A 113 6.00 -5.78 16.63
CA ASN A 113 4.96 -6.24 17.56
C ASN A 113 3.94 -7.22 16.93
N THR A 114 4.13 -7.60 15.67
CA THR A 114 3.31 -8.58 14.96
C THR A 114 4.08 -9.90 14.84
N GLN A 115 4.33 -10.54 15.98
CA GLN A 115 4.75 -11.95 16.02
C GLN A 115 3.50 -12.76 16.38
N GLY A 116 2.97 -13.52 15.40
CA GLY A 116 1.81 -14.39 15.61
C GLY A 116 0.90 -14.50 14.37
N PHE A 117 0.13 -15.59 14.31
CA PHE A 117 -0.86 -15.88 13.26
C PHE A 117 -2.22 -15.20 13.53
N GLU A 118 -2.32 -14.42 14.61
CA GLU A 118 -3.53 -13.71 14.97
C GLU A 118 -3.68 -12.44 14.12
N ILE A 119 -4.79 -12.37 13.38
CA ILE A 119 -5.20 -11.17 12.66
C ILE A 119 -5.60 -10.12 13.69
N LYS A 120 -4.63 -9.30 14.13
CA LYS A 120 -4.91 -8.19 15.04
C LYS A 120 -5.87 -7.19 14.37
N ILE A 121 -6.70 -6.52 15.17
CA ILE A 121 -7.63 -5.45 14.75
C ILE A 121 -6.93 -4.37 13.89
N PHE A 122 -5.63 -4.15 14.11
CA PHE A 122 -4.80 -3.24 13.31
C PHE A 122 -4.72 -3.64 11.81
N SER A 123 -4.77 -4.95 11.50
CA SER A 123 -4.74 -5.49 10.14
C SER A 123 -6.02 -5.19 9.36
N TRP A 124 -7.17 -5.09 10.04
CA TRP A 124 -8.44 -4.71 9.43
C TRP A 124 -8.46 -3.24 9.04
N TRP A 125 -7.86 -2.38 9.87
CA TRP A 125 -7.69 -0.97 9.56
C TRP A 125 -6.82 -0.76 8.31
N GLU A 126 -5.72 -1.52 8.19
CA GLU A 126 -4.89 -1.48 6.98
C GLU A 126 -5.65 -1.92 5.73
N GLY A 127 -6.48 -2.97 5.83
CA GLY A 127 -7.35 -3.40 4.72
C GLY A 127 -8.36 -2.34 4.30
N LEU A 128 -9.04 -1.71 5.27
CA LEU A 128 -10.01 -0.65 5.02
C LEU A 128 -9.34 0.59 4.42
N TYR A 129 -8.20 1.00 4.97
CA TYR A 129 -7.44 2.13 4.45
C TYR A 129 -6.98 1.88 3.01
N SER A 130 -6.42 0.70 2.73
CA SER A 130 -6.03 0.29 1.38
C SER A 130 -7.21 0.26 0.41
N TRP A 131 -8.41 -0.15 0.86
CA TRP A 131 -9.62 -0.05 0.03
C TRP A 131 -9.98 1.39 -0.32
N VAL A 132 -9.94 2.30 0.65
CA VAL A 132 -10.15 3.75 0.42
C VAL A 132 -9.10 4.31 -0.55
N VAL A 133 -7.83 3.91 -0.41
CA VAL A 133 -6.75 4.32 -1.32
C VAL A 133 -7.05 3.87 -2.75
N ILE A 134 -7.53 2.65 -2.97
CA ILE A 134 -7.92 2.16 -4.29
C ILE A 134 -9.02 3.05 -4.88
N VAL A 135 -10.11 3.24 -4.15
CA VAL A 135 -11.28 4.01 -4.64
C VAL A 135 -10.89 5.43 -5.00
N ILE A 136 -10.19 6.13 -4.10
CA ILE A 136 -9.77 7.52 -4.34
C ILE A 136 -8.77 7.59 -5.51
N SER A 137 -7.83 6.64 -5.61
CA SER A 137 -6.85 6.63 -6.70
C SER A 137 -7.51 6.36 -8.05
N ILE A 138 -8.52 5.48 -8.11
CA ILE A 138 -9.33 5.27 -9.33
C ILE A 138 -10.07 6.55 -9.70
N MET A 139 -10.68 7.24 -8.73
CA MET A 139 -11.38 8.51 -8.99
C MET A 139 -10.44 9.57 -9.54
N ILE A 140 -9.26 9.75 -8.93
CA ILE A 140 -8.23 10.70 -9.40
C ILE A 140 -7.74 10.33 -10.79
N ALA A 141 -7.38 9.06 -11.01
CA ALA A 141 -6.90 8.59 -12.31
C ALA A 141 -7.96 8.76 -13.40
N THR A 142 -9.22 8.44 -13.10
CA THR A 142 -10.33 8.62 -14.04
C THR A 142 -10.55 10.09 -14.36
N ALA A 143 -10.57 10.97 -13.36
CA ALA A 143 -10.74 12.41 -13.57
C ALA A 143 -9.62 13.01 -14.43
N LEU A 144 -8.36 12.66 -14.13
CA LEU A 144 -7.21 13.14 -14.89
C LEU A 144 -7.16 12.56 -16.30
N CYS A 145 -7.42 11.27 -16.48
CA CYS A 145 -7.49 10.68 -17.82
C CYS A 145 -8.64 11.25 -18.65
N THR A 146 -9.80 11.52 -18.02
CA THR A 146 -10.94 12.20 -18.67
C THR A 146 -10.54 13.60 -19.13
N TYR A 147 -9.81 14.34 -18.30
CA TYR A 147 -9.31 15.67 -18.68
C TYR A 147 -8.24 15.61 -19.78
N LEU A 148 -7.38 14.59 -19.77
CA LEU A 148 -6.31 14.40 -20.75
C LEU A 148 -6.79 13.74 -22.06
N LEU A 149 -8.03 13.25 -22.13
CA LEU A 149 -8.57 12.52 -23.27
C LEU A 149 -8.45 13.27 -24.61
N PRO A 150 -8.75 14.58 -24.69
CA PRO A 150 -8.61 15.36 -25.92
C PRO A 150 -7.18 15.39 -26.48
N LEU A 151 -6.16 15.21 -25.63
CA LEU A 151 -4.75 15.18 -26.08
C LEU A 151 -4.39 13.90 -26.82
N PHE A 152 -5.25 12.88 -26.78
CA PHE A 152 -5.02 11.59 -27.42
C PHE A 152 -5.92 11.35 -28.65
N ASP A 153 -6.60 12.40 -29.14
CA ASP A 153 -7.56 12.36 -30.26
C ASP A 153 -8.68 11.32 -30.07
N LEU A 154 -9.14 11.17 -28.83
CA LEU A 154 -10.19 10.22 -28.46
C LEU A 154 -11.54 10.93 -28.34
N ASP A 155 -12.55 10.39 -29.01
CA ASP A 155 -13.93 10.86 -28.90
C ASP A 155 -14.76 9.88 -28.05
N TYR A 156 -15.52 10.40 -27.08
CA TYR A 156 -16.47 9.65 -26.25
C TYR A 156 -17.57 8.96 -27.08
N ARG A 157 -17.84 9.46 -28.27
CA ARG A 157 -18.86 8.91 -29.19
C ARG A 157 -18.42 7.60 -29.82
N ILE A 158 -17.13 7.32 -29.83
CA ILE A 158 -16.57 6.16 -30.49
C ILE A 158 -16.27 5.09 -29.44
N PRO A 159 -16.85 3.89 -29.58
CA PRO A 159 -16.71 2.86 -28.56
C PRO A 159 -15.25 2.41 -28.46
N VAL A 160 -14.79 2.25 -27.21
CA VAL A 160 -13.38 2.07 -26.85
C VAL A 160 -12.71 1.01 -27.72
N HIS A 161 -13.37 -0.11 -28.02
CA HIS A 161 -12.85 -1.24 -28.81
C HIS A 161 -12.27 -0.87 -30.20
N ARG A 162 -12.64 0.28 -30.77
CA ARG A 162 -12.10 0.75 -32.06
C ARG A 162 -10.70 1.37 -31.96
N TYR A 163 -10.23 1.69 -30.75
CA TYR A 163 -8.95 2.36 -30.52
C TYR A 163 -7.87 1.41 -30.00
N THR A 164 -7.54 0.33 -30.71
CA THR A 164 -6.58 -0.69 -30.22
C THR A 164 -5.19 -0.15 -29.88
N TYR A 165 -4.67 0.84 -30.63
CA TYR A 165 -3.36 1.45 -30.36
C TYR A 165 -3.41 2.49 -29.23
N SER A 166 -4.37 3.41 -29.28
CA SER A 166 -4.52 4.45 -28.25
C SER A 166 -4.95 3.87 -26.90
N GLN A 167 -5.73 2.79 -26.88
CA GLN A 167 -6.09 2.04 -25.66
C GLN A 167 -4.89 1.69 -24.80
N LYS A 168 -3.84 1.10 -25.39
CA LYS A 168 -2.66 0.69 -24.63
C LYS A 168 -1.96 1.87 -23.98
N LYS A 169 -1.90 3.02 -24.67
CA LYS A 169 -1.32 4.26 -24.13
C LYS A 169 -2.17 4.82 -22.99
N ILE A 170 -3.50 4.87 -23.15
CA ILE A 170 -4.41 5.36 -22.10
C ILE A 170 -4.32 4.47 -20.86
N ILE A 171 -4.32 3.15 -21.02
CA ILE A 171 -4.21 2.19 -19.91
C ILE A 171 -2.87 2.40 -19.17
N ALA A 172 -1.78 2.62 -19.90
CA ALA A 172 -0.48 2.90 -19.28
C ALA A 172 -0.49 4.24 -18.51
N VAL A 173 -1.02 5.31 -19.11
CA VAL A 173 -1.16 6.63 -18.45
C VAL A 173 -2.03 6.52 -17.21
N PHE A 174 -3.17 5.84 -17.31
CA PHE A 174 -4.06 5.58 -16.19
C PHE A 174 -3.34 4.83 -15.06
N GLY A 175 -2.60 3.77 -15.38
CA GLY A 175 -1.82 3.01 -14.41
C GLY A 175 -0.75 3.86 -13.72
N ILE A 176 -0.04 4.70 -14.47
CA ILE A 176 0.98 5.61 -13.91
C ILE A 176 0.33 6.61 -12.93
N ILE A 177 -0.75 7.27 -13.34
CA ILE A 177 -1.47 8.23 -12.49
C ILE A 177 -2.01 7.53 -11.24
N PHE A 178 -2.59 6.34 -11.40
CA PHE A 178 -3.09 5.51 -10.31
C PHE A 178 -1.98 5.20 -9.28
N ILE A 179 -0.82 4.71 -9.74
CA ILE A 179 0.30 4.37 -8.84
C ILE A 179 0.81 5.62 -8.11
N ILE A 180 0.94 6.75 -8.80
CA ILE A 180 1.38 8.02 -8.19
C ILE A 180 0.38 8.47 -7.12
N ALA A 181 -0.91 8.47 -7.44
CA ALA A 181 -1.97 8.85 -6.50
C ALA A 181 -1.98 7.93 -5.26
N ALA A 182 -1.88 6.61 -5.47
CA ALA A 182 -1.83 5.64 -4.39
C ALA A 182 -0.58 5.85 -3.50
N ALA A 183 0.59 6.09 -4.10
CA ALA A 183 1.82 6.35 -3.35
C ALA A 183 1.72 7.63 -2.50
N LEU A 184 1.09 8.70 -3.02
CA LEU A 184 0.85 9.93 -2.29
C LEU A 184 -0.14 9.74 -1.14
N LEU A 185 -1.19 8.95 -1.33
CA LEU A 185 -2.12 8.62 -0.24
C LEU A 185 -1.43 7.82 0.87
N TYR A 186 -0.67 6.78 0.52
CA TYR A 186 0.13 6.05 1.53
C TYR A 186 1.18 6.92 2.23
N GLN A 187 1.74 7.91 1.54
CA GLN A 187 2.61 8.90 2.16
C GLN A 187 1.89 9.71 3.24
N PHE A 188 0.64 10.09 2.98
CA PHE A 188 -0.20 10.78 3.96
C PHE A 188 -0.44 9.92 5.22
N GLU A 189 -0.77 8.64 5.05
CA GLU A 189 -0.90 7.67 6.15
C GLU A 189 0.37 7.63 7.01
N TYR A 190 1.52 7.51 6.35
CA TYR A 190 2.82 7.40 7.02
C TYR A 190 3.13 8.65 7.84
N CYS A 191 2.94 9.84 7.27
CA CYS A 191 3.14 11.11 7.96
C CYS A 191 2.19 11.26 9.16
N PHE A 192 0.93 10.87 9.00
CA PHE A 192 -0.07 10.93 10.06
C PHE A 192 0.31 10.03 11.24
N LYS A 193 0.62 8.75 10.98
CA LYS A 193 1.07 7.80 12.01
C LYS A 193 2.32 8.28 12.75
N ARG A 194 3.32 8.79 12.01
CA ARG A 194 4.56 9.32 12.60
C ARG A 194 4.28 10.50 13.54
N ASN A 195 3.41 11.43 13.14
CA ASN A 195 3.07 12.60 13.97
C ASN A 195 2.33 12.20 15.25
N LEU A 196 1.42 11.22 15.17
CA LEU A 196 0.73 10.69 16.35
C LEU A 196 1.70 10.02 17.33
N LEU A 197 2.60 9.18 16.84
CA LEU A 197 3.59 8.49 17.68
C LEU A 197 4.54 9.49 18.36
N PHE A 198 4.97 10.53 17.63
CA PHE A 198 5.81 11.58 18.18
C PHE A 198 5.10 12.33 19.32
N THR A 199 3.85 12.74 19.11
CA THR A 199 3.04 13.44 20.12
C THR A 199 2.83 12.59 21.37
N ASN A 200 2.49 11.31 21.19
CA ASN A 200 2.31 10.36 22.30
C ASN A 200 3.61 10.15 23.10
N SER A 201 4.75 10.05 22.41
CA SER A 201 6.06 9.87 23.08
C SER A 201 6.44 11.06 23.95
N ILE A 202 6.12 12.29 23.50
CA ILE A 202 6.33 13.52 24.28
C ILE A 202 5.40 13.54 25.50
N GLY A 203 4.12 13.18 25.31
CA GLY A 203 3.15 13.10 26.40
C GLY A 203 3.60 12.15 27.52
N ILE A 204 4.01 10.93 27.18
CA ILE A 204 4.48 9.93 28.14
C ILE A 204 5.74 10.42 28.89
N LYS A 205 6.68 11.05 28.18
CA LYS A 205 7.91 11.58 28.80
C LYS A 205 7.59 12.69 29.81
N ASN A 206 6.61 13.55 29.52
CA ASN A 206 6.20 14.62 30.41
C ASN A 206 5.51 14.09 31.68
N VAL A 207 4.65 13.07 31.56
CA VAL A 207 4.00 12.41 32.72
C VAL A 207 5.02 11.75 33.62
N ASN A 208 5.97 10.99 33.07
CA ASN A 208 7.02 10.32 33.85
C ASN A 208 7.94 11.32 34.59
N ASN A 209 8.17 12.50 34.01
CA ASN A 209 8.95 13.55 34.65
C ASN A 209 8.21 14.26 35.81
N GLN A 210 6.87 14.21 35.85
CA GLN A 210 6.08 14.73 36.95
C GLN A 210 5.99 13.75 38.12
N LEU A 211 5.98 12.44 37.85
CA LEU A 211 5.93 11.39 38.89
C LEU A 211 7.25 11.21 39.65
N ASN A 212 8.37 11.69 39.08
CA ASN A 212 9.71 11.59 39.68
C ASN A 212 10.16 12.87 40.39
N LYS A 213 9.25 13.83 40.64
CA LYS A 213 9.48 15.04 41.45
C LYS A 213 8.64 14.98 42.71
#